data_AF-A0A914HS21-F1
#
_entry.id   AF-A0A914HS21-F1
#
_cell.length_a   1.000
_cell.length_b   1.000
_cell.length_c   1.000
_cell.angle_alpha   90.00
_cell.angle_beta   90.00
_cell.angle_gamma   90.00
#
_symmetry.space_group_name_H-M   'P 1'
#
loop_
_entity.id
_entity.type
_entity.pdbx_description
1 polymer ?
#
loop_
_entity_poly.entity_id
_entity_poly.type
_entity_poly.pdbx_seq_one_letter_code
_entity_poly.pdbx_strand_id
1 'polypeptide(L)'
;MSAPIQQKLGAALKILSNVSSAVKLNLQPDKNLSNLENALLLESQLEKVQKEGRTLEIFLEDIRESSSAWTDLLRKFTATERDAGEADFAAFDKKEKINDKVEAADTKLRDLRDLAGKLTVQAKLYRSRANSRPRKNCSNNTAKYP
;
A
#
# COMPACT_ATOMS: atom_id res chain seq x y z
N MET A 1 16.54 13.90 -25.21
CA MET A 1 17.22 14.59 -24.06
C MET A 1 16.54 14.36 -22.71
N SER A 2 15.49 13.54 -22.61
CA SER A 2 14.73 13.28 -21.37
C SER A 2 15.00 11.89 -20.75
N ALA A 3 15.99 11.15 -21.26
CA ALA A 3 16.23 9.75 -20.89
C ALA A 3 16.33 9.49 -19.37
N PRO A 4 16.99 10.33 -18.54
CA PRO A 4 17.02 10.12 -17.09
C PRO A 4 15.63 10.24 -16.44
N ILE A 5 14.80 11.19 -16.89
CA ILE A 5 13.44 11.37 -16.36
C ILE A 5 12.53 10.23 -16.83
N GLN A 6 12.66 9.79 -18.09
CA GLN A 6 11.96 8.60 -18.62
C GLN A 6 12.32 7.34 -17.83
N GLN A 7 13.59 7.15 -17.49
CA GLN A 7 14.05 6.01 -16.69
C GLN A 7 13.45 6.05 -15.27
N LYS A 8 13.47 7.21 -14.61
CA LYS A 8 12.85 7.38 -13.28
C LYS A 8 11.34 7.11 -13.33
N LEU A 9 10.62 7.70 -14.29
CA LEU A 9 9.19 7.47 -14.50
C LEU A 9 8.88 6.00 -14.80
N GLY A 10 9.62 5.38 -15.72
CA GLY A 10 9.43 3.98 -16.08
C GLY A 10 9.67 3.03 -14.91
N ALA A 11 10.69 3.30 -14.08
CA ALA A 11 10.95 2.53 -12.86
C ALA A 11 9.79 2.66 -11.85
N ALA A 12 9.31 3.88 -11.59
CA ALA A 12 8.20 4.13 -10.68
C ALA A 12 6.91 3.43 -11.16
N LEU A 13 6.57 3.55 -12.45
CA LEU A 13 5.40 2.91 -13.06
C LEU A 13 5.46 1.38 -12.98
N LYS A 14 6.65 0.80 -13.16
CA LYS A 14 6.87 -0.65 -13.01
C LYS A 14 6.63 -1.09 -11.57
N ILE A 15 7.07 -0.32 -10.59
CA ILE A 15 6.86 -0.63 -9.18
C ILE A 15 5.37 -0.54 -8.82
N LEU A 16 4.67 0.52 -9.21
CA LEU A 16 3.21 0.65 -8.99
C LEU A 16 2.41 -0.54 -9.56
N SER A 17 2.84 -1.04 -10.71
CA SER A 17 2.21 -2.20 -11.36
C SER A 17 2.37 -3.48 -10.52
N ASN A 18 3.50 -3.62 -9.82
CA ASN A 18 3.85 -4.82 -9.04
C ASN A 18 3.27 -4.83 -7.62
N VAL A 19 2.86 -3.68 -7.07
CA VAL A 19 2.23 -3.61 -5.74
C VAL A 19 0.99 -4.50 -5.69
N SER A 20 0.87 -5.26 -4.60
CA SER A 20 -0.21 -6.20 -4.35
C SER A 20 -1.56 -5.49 -4.18
N SER A 21 -2.64 -6.10 -4.66
CA SER A 21 -3.99 -5.59 -4.45
C SER A 21 -4.52 -5.96 -3.06
N ALA A 22 -5.48 -5.17 -2.54
CA ALA A 22 -6.17 -5.48 -1.30
C ALA A 22 -6.77 -6.88 -1.30
N VAL A 23 -7.34 -7.33 -2.44
CA VAL A 23 -7.89 -8.69 -2.59
C VAL A 23 -6.84 -9.76 -2.30
N LYS A 24 -5.61 -9.61 -2.80
CA LYS A 24 -4.51 -10.58 -2.55
C LYS A 24 -4.05 -10.58 -1.10
N LEU A 25 -4.23 -9.46 -0.40
CA LEU A 25 -3.80 -9.25 0.97
C LEU A 25 -4.93 -9.47 2.01
N ASN A 26 -6.15 -9.73 1.59
CA ASN A 26 -7.28 -9.86 2.49
C ASN A 26 -7.31 -11.27 3.11
N LEU A 27 -6.55 -11.47 4.18
CA LEU A 27 -6.62 -12.68 5.00
C LEU A 27 -7.84 -12.62 5.94
N GLN A 28 -8.61 -13.70 5.95
CA GLN A 28 -9.71 -13.89 6.90
C GLN A 28 -9.19 -14.51 8.21
N PRO A 29 -9.82 -14.22 9.35
CA PRO A 29 -9.54 -14.92 10.60
C PRO A 29 -9.76 -16.42 10.46
N ASP A 30 -8.87 -17.21 11.07
CA ASP A 30 -8.97 -18.67 11.09
C ASP A 30 -9.74 -19.12 12.34
N LYS A 31 -10.79 -19.91 12.14
CA LYS A 31 -11.63 -20.46 13.23
C LYS A 31 -10.87 -21.45 14.12
N ASN A 32 -9.79 -22.04 13.61
CA ASN A 32 -8.96 -23.01 14.33
C ASN A 32 -7.92 -22.33 15.24
N LEU A 33 -7.61 -21.05 15.00
CA LEU A 33 -6.66 -20.29 15.79
C LEU A 33 -7.32 -19.68 17.03
N SER A 34 -6.55 -19.54 18.10
CA SER A 34 -6.98 -18.80 19.29
C SER A 34 -7.22 -17.32 18.96
N ASN A 35 -7.90 -16.60 19.86
CA ASN A 35 -8.12 -15.17 19.68
C ASN A 35 -6.80 -14.37 19.62
N LEU A 36 -5.78 -14.80 20.36
CA LEU A 36 -4.47 -14.15 20.36
C LEU A 36 -3.73 -14.40 19.05
N GLU A 37 -3.72 -15.64 18.56
CA GLU A 37 -3.09 -15.99 17.28
C GLU A 37 -3.77 -15.29 16.10
N ASN A 38 -5.11 -15.23 16.09
CA ASN A 38 -5.84 -14.45 15.10
C ASN A 38 -5.49 -12.95 15.18
N ALA A 39 -5.34 -12.39 16.38
CA ALA A 39 -4.93 -10.99 16.52
C ALA A 39 -3.55 -10.75 15.91
N LEU A 40 -2.57 -11.60 16.22
CA LEU A 40 -1.20 -11.49 15.68
C LEU A 40 -1.17 -11.68 14.15
N LEU A 41 -1.96 -12.60 13.62
CA LEU A 41 -2.09 -12.81 12.18
C LEU A 41 -2.62 -11.56 11.46
N LEU A 42 -3.70 -10.96 12.00
CA LEU A 42 -4.30 -9.74 11.45
C LEU A 42 -3.38 -8.53 11.61
N GLU A 43 -2.66 -8.41 12.73
CA GLU A 43 -1.63 -7.38 12.96
C GLU A 43 -0.49 -7.49 11.93
N SER A 44 0.04 -8.70 11.70
CA SER A 44 1.08 -8.92 10.68
C SER A 44 0.57 -8.60 9.26
N GLN A 45 -0.70 -8.92 8.97
CA GLN A 45 -1.28 -8.58 7.68
C GLN A 45 -1.49 -7.07 7.53
N LEU A 46 -1.90 -6.39 8.60
CA LEU A 46 -2.02 -4.93 8.62
C LEU A 46 -0.69 -4.26 8.28
N GLU A 47 0.42 -4.72 8.85
CA GLU A 47 1.76 -4.21 8.54
C GLU A 47 2.10 -4.35 7.04
N LYS A 48 1.79 -5.50 6.44
CA LYS A 48 1.98 -5.72 4.99
C LYS A 48 1.13 -4.77 4.16
N VAL A 49 -0.15 -4.63 4.49
CA VAL A 49 -1.07 -3.72 3.77
C VAL A 49 -0.59 -2.27 3.88
N GLN A 50 -0.15 -1.84 5.06
CA GLN A 50 0.39 -0.49 5.26
C GLN A 50 1.68 -0.25 4.47
N LYS A 51 2.57 -1.26 4.41
CA LYS A 51 3.81 -1.18 3.61
C LYS A 51 3.53 -1.06 2.11
N GLU A 52 2.59 -1.85 1.59
CA GLU A 52 2.18 -1.79 0.19
C GLU A 52 1.50 -0.45 -0.12
N GLY A 53 0.63 0.05 0.76
CA GLY A 53 0.01 1.37 0.63
C GLY A 53 1.04 2.50 0.60
N ARG A 54 2.02 2.49 1.51
CA ARG A 54 3.09 3.48 1.55
C ARG A 54 3.99 3.43 0.31
N THR A 55 4.21 2.24 -0.24
CA THR A 55 4.92 2.07 -1.51
C THR A 55 4.19 2.80 -2.63
N LEU A 56 2.87 2.63 -2.76
CA LEU A 56 2.08 3.34 -3.78
C LEU A 56 2.18 4.87 -3.61
N GLU A 57 2.04 5.37 -2.39
CA GLU A 57 2.11 6.82 -2.10
C GLU A 57 3.44 7.42 -2.56
N ILE A 58 4.56 6.79 -2.20
CA ILE A 58 5.90 7.25 -2.59
C ILE A 58 6.04 7.28 -4.11
N PHE A 59 5.64 6.22 -4.81
CA PHE A 59 5.85 6.13 -6.24
C PHE A 59 4.85 6.95 -7.07
N LEU A 60 3.66 7.23 -6.54
CA LEU A 60 2.74 8.20 -7.13
C LEU A 60 3.32 9.63 -7.03
N GLU A 61 3.91 9.98 -5.90
CA GLU A 61 4.59 11.28 -5.75
C GLU A 61 5.83 11.37 -6.66
N ASP A 62 6.64 10.30 -6.76
CA ASP A 62 7.78 10.27 -7.67
C ASP A 62 7.37 10.50 -9.14
N ILE A 63 6.23 9.96 -9.57
CA ILE A 63 5.69 10.19 -10.91
C ILE A 63 5.29 11.66 -11.07
N ARG A 64 4.59 12.22 -10.08
CA ARG A 64 4.20 13.63 -10.10
C ARG A 64 5.41 14.56 -10.19
N GLU A 65 6.42 14.34 -9.36
CA GLU A 65 7.67 15.10 -9.36
C GLU A 65 8.40 14.98 -10.69
N SER A 66 8.51 13.76 -11.23
CA SER A 66 9.22 13.51 -12.48
C SER A 66 8.51 14.13 -13.68
N SER A 67 7.18 14.10 -13.71
CA SER A 67 6.36 14.79 -14.71
C SER A 67 6.50 16.32 -14.62
N SER A 68 6.58 16.86 -13.40
CA SER A 68 6.86 18.29 -13.19
C SER A 68 8.26 18.67 -13.69
N ALA A 69 9.29 17.88 -13.31
CA ALA A 69 10.67 18.10 -13.74
C ALA A 69 10.81 18.05 -15.27
N TRP A 70 10.05 17.18 -15.94
CA TRP A 70 10.00 17.15 -17.39
C TRP A 70 9.43 18.43 -17.97
N THR A 71 8.30 18.90 -17.44
CA THR A 71 7.65 20.15 -17.88
C THR A 71 8.59 21.34 -17.71
N ASP A 72 9.31 21.40 -16.59
CA ASP A 72 10.28 22.46 -16.32
C ASP A 72 11.53 22.37 -17.21
N LEU A 73 11.92 21.17 -17.63
CA LEU A 73 12.99 20.96 -18.61
C LEU A 73 12.56 21.48 -19.99
N LEU A 74 11.34 21.16 -20.44
CA LEU A 74 10.80 21.65 -21.71
C LEU A 74 10.70 23.19 -21.77
N ARG A 75 10.39 23.84 -20.65
CA ARG A 75 10.32 25.31 -20.58
C ARG A 75 11.67 26.01 -20.80
N LYS A 76 12.78 25.32 -20.55
CA LYS A 76 14.14 25.87 -20.68
C LYS A 76 14.71 25.70 -22.08
N PHE A 77 14.03 24.95 -22.94
CA PHE A 77 14.48 24.62 -24.28
C PHE A 77 14.07 25.66 -25.32
N THR A 78 14.80 25.69 -26.44
CA THR A 78 14.36 26.44 -27.62
C THR A 78 13.06 25.85 -28.18
N ALA A 79 12.33 26.60 -29.01
CA ALA A 79 11.04 26.15 -29.55
C ALA A 79 11.14 24.77 -30.25
N THR A 80 12.15 24.58 -31.09
CA THR A 80 12.40 23.31 -31.80
C THR A 80 12.72 22.15 -30.86
N GLU A 81 13.53 22.38 -29.82
CA GLU A 81 13.88 21.36 -28.83
C GLU A 81 12.70 21.01 -27.92
N ARG A 82 11.87 22.01 -27.61
CA ARG A 82 10.64 21.84 -26.84
C ARG A 82 9.65 20.98 -27.60
N ASP A 83 9.39 21.29 -28.87
CA ASP A 83 8.44 20.53 -29.70
C ASP A 83 8.89 19.07 -29.87
N ALA A 84 10.19 18.83 -30.05
CA ALA A 84 10.77 17.49 -30.07
C ALA A 84 10.60 16.77 -28.71
N GLY A 85 10.83 17.47 -27.60
CA GLY A 85 10.67 16.92 -26.25
C GLY A 85 9.22 16.66 -25.85
N GLU A 86 8.26 17.42 -26.37
CA GLU A 86 6.81 17.17 -26.22
C GLU A 86 6.39 15.94 -27.02
N ALA A 87 6.90 15.77 -28.25
CA ALA A 87 6.67 14.56 -29.03
C ALA A 87 7.26 13.30 -28.35
N ASP A 88 8.46 13.41 -27.77
CA ASP A 88 9.09 12.36 -26.97
C ASP A 88 8.24 11.98 -25.75
N PHE A 89 7.67 12.98 -25.05
CA PHE A 89 6.79 12.75 -23.92
C PHE A 89 5.50 12.05 -24.34
N ALA A 90 4.84 12.53 -25.39
CA ALA A 90 3.61 11.93 -25.90
C ALA A 90 3.81 10.47 -26.35
N ALA A 91 4.95 10.17 -27.00
CA ALA A 91 5.30 8.80 -27.38
C ALA A 91 5.54 7.91 -26.14
N PHE A 92 6.25 8.42 -25.13
CA PHE A 92 6.47 7.71 -23.88
C PHE A 92 5.17 7.48 -23.11
N ASP A 93 4.32 8.50 -22.96
CA ASP A 93 3.03 8.39 -22.28
C ASP A 93 2.11 7.39 -22.99
N LYS A 94 2.02 7.44 -24.32
CA LYS A 94 1.24 6.47 -25.11
C LYS A 94 1.72 5.03 -24.92
N LYS A 95 3.04 4.83 -24.82
CA LYS A 95 3.64 3.51 -24.60
C LYS A 95 3.40 3.01 -23.17
N GLU A 96 3.64 3.85 -22.18
CA GLU A 96 3.59 3.46 -20.78
C GLU A 96 2.21 3.54 -20.17
N LYS A 97 1.27 4.26 -20.80
CA LYS A 97 -0.07 4.55 -20.31
C LYS A 97 -0.03 5.11 -18.89
N ILE A 98 0.63 6.25 -18.72
CA ILE A 98 0.96 6.81 -17.40
C ILE A 98 -0.33 7.07 -16.62
N ASN A 99 -1.31 7.73 -17.25
CA ASN A 99 -2.59 8.05 -16.63
C ASN A 99 -3.34 6.79 -16.18
N ASP A 100 -3.45 5.76 -17.04
CA ASP A 100 -4.12 4.49 -16.69
C ASP A 100 -3.45 3.82 -15.48
N LYS A 101 -2.12 3.81 -15.42
CA LYS A 101 -1.36 3.20 -14.32
C LYS A 101 -1.48 4.01 -13.03
N VAL A 102 -1.50 5.34 -13.11
CA VAL A 102 -1.71 6.23 -11.96
C VAL A 102 -3.12 6.05 -11.40
N GLU A 103 -4.15 6.05 -12.25
CA GLU A 103 -5.55 5.86 -11.83
C GLU A 103 -5.76 4.46 -11.19
N ALA A 104 -5.16 3.43 -11.79
CA ALA A 104 -5.19 2.08 -11.22
C ALA A 104 -4.47 2.02 -9.85
N ALA A 105 -3.34 2.73 -9.71
CA ALA A 105 -2.61 2.82 -8.45
C ALA A 105 -3.39 3.60 -7.37
N ASP A 106 -4.07 4.69 -7.73
CA ASP A 106 -4.94 5.45 -6.82
C ASP A 106 -6.10 4.59 -6.31
N THR A 107 -6.72 3.82 -7.20
CA THR A 107 -7.78 2.87 -6.83
C THR A 107 -7.25 1.80 -5.88
N LYS A 108 -6.10 1.18 -6.20
CA LYS A 108 -5.44 0.23 -5.31
C LYS A 108 -5.12 0.84 -3.94
N LEU A 109 -4.64 2.08 -3.90
CA LEU A 109 -4.29 2.77 -2.66
C LEU A 109 -5.53 2.98 -1.79
N ARG A 110 -6.65 3.38 -2.38
CA ARG A 110 -7.94 3.48 -1.68
C ARG A 110 -8.35 2.13 -1.08
N ASP A 111 -8.32 1.07 -1.87
CA ASP A 111 -8.70 -0.28 -1.43
C ASP A 111 -7.78 -0.79 -0.29
N LEU A 112 -6.49 -0.50 -0.36
CA LEU A 112 -5.53 -0.87 0.69
C LEU A 112 -5.77 -0.09 1.99
N ARG A 113 -6.11 1.21 1.90
CA ARG A 113 -6.49 2.01 3.08
C ARG A 113 -7.76 1.48 3.74
N ASP A 114 -8.76 1.12 2.94
CA ASP A 114 -10.00 0.51 3.44
C ASP A 114 -9.74 -0.85 4.11
N LEU A 115 -8.88 -1.68 3.51
CA LEU A 115 -8.47 -2.95 4.10
C LEU A 115 -7.70 -2.74 5.40
N ALA A 116 -6.77 -1.78 5.45
CA ALA A 116 -6.04 -1.44 6.67
C ALA A 116 -6.99 -1.03 7.81
N GLY A 117 -8.02 -0.24 7.50
CA GLY A 117 -9.07 0.13 8.47
C GLY A 117 -9.79 -1.11 9.01
N LYS A 118 -10.23 -2.01 8.13
CA LYS A 118 -10.90 -3.27 8.52
C LYS A 118 -10.01 -4.17 9.38
N LEU A 119 -8.76 -4.41 8.97
CA LEU A 119 -7.80 -5.23 9.70
C LEU A 119 -7.48 -4.64 11.08
N THR A 120 -7.34 -3.31 11.18
CA THR A 120 -7.12 -2.62 12.47
C THR A 120 -8.27 -2.88 13.44
N VAL A 121 -9.51 -2.75 12.99
CA VAL A 121 -10.70 -3.00 13.83
C VAL A 121 -10.74 -4.47 14.25
N GLN A 122 -10.55 -5.40 13.31
CA GLN A 122 -10.58 -6.83 13.61
C GLN A 122 -9.47 -7.26 14.58
N ALA A 123 -8.23 -6.83 14.36
CA ALA A 123 -7.11 -7.11 15.25
C ALA A 123 -7.40 -6.65 16.69
N LYS A 124 -7.91 -5.42 16.86
CA LYS A 124 -8.31 -4.89 18.18
C LYS A 124 -9.42 -5.71 18.84
N LEU A 125 -10.43 -6.14 18.07
CA LEU A 125 -11.51 -6.98 18.58
C LEU A 125 -11.00 -8.35 19.06
N TYR A 126 -10.15 -9.01 18.28
CA TYR A 126 -9.55 -10.29 18.65
C TYR A 126 -8.62 -10.16 19.86
N ARG A 127 -7.83 -9.08 19.93
CA ARG A 127 -6.98 -8.77 21.09
C ARG A 127 -7.79 -8.54 22.35
N SER A 128 -8.87 -7.77 22.27
CA SER A 128 -9.79 -7.53 23.38
C SER A 128 -10.40 -8.84 23.88
N ARG A 129 -10.89 -9.69 22.96
CA ARG A 129 -11.44 -11.02 23.29
C ARG A 129 -10.41 -11.99 23.86
N ALA A 130 -9.14 -11.85 23.52
CA ALA A 130 -8.06 -12.64 24.15
C ALA A 130 -7.84 -12.19 25.60
N ASN A 131 -7.85 -10.88 25.84
CA ASN A 131 -7.64 -10.28 27.17
C ASN A 131 -8.83 -10.46 28.12
N SER A 132 -10.06 -10.51 27.60
CA SER A 132 -11.29 -10.68 28.39
C SER A 132 -11.63 -12.13 28.71
N ARG A 133 -10.89 -13.12 28.18
CA ARG A 133 -11.05 -14.51 28.62
C ARG A 133 -10.73 -14.54 30.11
N PRO A 134 -11.65 -14.98 30.98
CA PRO A 134 -11.40 -15.01 32.41
C PRO A 134 -10.11 -15.80 32.63
N ARG A 135 -9.11 -15.17 33.27
CA ARG A 135 -8.06 -15.92 33.93
C ARG A 135 -8.79 -16.91 34.82
N LYS A 136 -8.66 -18.20 34.52
CA LYS A 136 -9.21 -19.28 35.35
C LYS A 136 -8.95 -18.87 36.80
N ASN A 137 -10.01 -18.58 37.55
CA ASN A 137 -9.89 -18.23 38.95
C ASN A 137 -9.15 -19.38 39.62
N CYS A 138 -7.93 -19.13 40.07
CA CYS A 138 -7.30 -19.92 41.11
C CYS A 138 -8.03 -19.60 42.43
N SER A 139 -9.27 -20.06 42.57
CA SER A 139 -9.99 -20.06 43.83
C SER A 139 -10.65 -21.41 43.98
N ASN A 140 -9.99 -22.30 44.71
CA ASN A 140 -10.60 -23.10 45.77
C ASN A 140 -9.55 -24.09 46.28
N ASN A 141 -8.83 -23.66 47.31
CA ASN A 141 -8.25 -24.58 48.29
C ASN A 141 -8.25 -23.89 49.66
N THR A 142 -9.44 -23.54 50.15
CA THR A 142 -9.66 -23.53 51.60
C THR A 142 -9.95 -24.97 51.99
N ALA A 143 -8.87 -25.70 52.29
CA ALA A 143 -8.95 -26.99 52.94
C ALA A 143 -9.77 -26.83 54.22
N LYS A 144 -10.91 -27.53 54.29
CA LYS A 144 -11.58 -27.84 55.55
C LYS A 144 -10.57 -28.65 56.39
N TYR A 145 -10.13 -28.10 57.52
CA TYR A 145 -9.58 -28.91 58.59
C TYR A 145 -10.70 -29.22 59.59
N PRO A 146 -10.76 -30.47 60.11
CA PRO A 146 -11.77 -30.91 61.07
C PRO A 146 -11.68 -30.18 62.41
#